data_AF-A0AA36IEN9-F1
#
_entry.id   AF-A0AA36IEN9-F1
#
_cell.length_a   1.000
_cell.length_b   1.000
_cell.length_c   1.000
_cell.angle_alpha   90.00
_cell.angle_beta   90.00
_cell.angle_gamma   90.00
#
_symmetry.space_group_name_H-M   'P 1'
#
loop_
_entity.id
_entity.type
_entity.pdbx_description
1 polymer ?
#
loop_
_entity_poly.entity_id
_entity_poly.type
_entity_poly.pdbx_seq_one_letter_code
_entity_poly.pdbx_strand_id
1 'polypeptide(L)'
;MAALARKLFSRARARHFCASEASEAMMRAAKGGSQASFRQLVAAVDAGGEGFWHLQAQEEERMQLEQLAQALPRGGRLAPGLLDHVLPAEPTATEEVLQNLPRMLGAREGVVSALRWRAALRSSALSADFAAQRLERRVARKLRAWLNEGFLRTMELSSEEARQLCTSQMTPAHARTFALCFMTEDGPLPLVALQATDADTETPLPTDAGAARIWALHFAAESPEGLRGLGLGRALLQRAVQRLRDAGAKDVVATVPLRHFRAWLQQRRLEVPPEAAALMQSSGQGQVIFRDAANDEVRFEASGSLKVAINGAEPAEVRRIKFTEDAVLVLLQEGAVQIGLPKEDSASLASRLKTLAAIGGLLDAELKPFVMQLGFAYLFQQPGRAVDPAVHFHLLNGADFLCLHWRADESPQGLAESFGMVASFRYQEDQEEQRAHAYREGGVDAVLR
;
A
#
# COMPACT_ATOMS: atom_id res chain seq x y z
N MET A 1 -46.58 -8.39 3.15
CA MET A 1 -45.17 -8.85 3.07
C MET A 1 -44.18 -7.68 3.04
N ALA A 2 -44.14 -6.86 1.98
CA ALA A 2 -43.20 -5.74 1.88
C ALA A 2 -43.32 -4.69 3.01
N ALA A 3 -44.55 -4.36 3.45
CA ALA A 3 -44.77 -3.43 4.56
C ALA A 3 -44.30 -3.97 5.92
N LEU A 4 -44.46 -5.27 6.17
CA LEU A 4 -44.01 -5.96 7.38
C LEU A 4 -42.47 -6.07 7.41
N ALA A 5 -41.85 -6.40 6.28
CA ALA A 5 -40.40 -6.43 6.14
C ALA A 5 -39.77 -5.04 6.38
N ARG A 6 -40.34 -3.97 5.82
CA ARG A 6 -39.87 -2.58 6.08
C ARG A 6 -39.96 -2.19 7.55
N LYS A 7 -41.03 -2.60 8.25
CA LYS A 7 -41.22 -2.32 9.68
C LYS A 7 -40.16 -3.03 10.54
N LEU A 8 -39.85 -4.28 10.23
CA LEU A 8 -38.78 -5.06 10.89
C LEU A 8 -37.38 -4.48 10.62
N PHE A 9 -37.05 -4.16 9.37
CA PHE A 9 -35.77 -3.55 8.99
C PHE A 9 -35.54 -2.18 9.65
N SER A 10 -36.58 -1.36 9.80
CA SER A 10 -36.47 -0.05 10.47
C SER A 10 -36.10 -0.17 11.95
N ARG A 11 -36.61 -1.22 12.63
CA ARG A 11 -36.32 -1.48 14.06
C ARG A 11 -34.92 -2.09 14.28
N ALA A 12 -34.47 -2.98 13.38
CA ALA A 12 -33.11 -3.52 13.42
C ALA A 12 -32.05 -2.42 13.22
N ARG A 13 -32.28 -1.51 12.26
CA ARG A 13 -31.36 -0.41 11.92
C ARG A 13 -31.28 0.67 13.02
N ALA A 14 -32.38 0.96 13.72
CA ALA A 14 -32.44 1.95 14.79
C ALA A 14 -31.70 1.53 16.08
N ARG A 15 -31.32 0.25 16.22
CA ARG A 15 -30.70 -0.31 17.44
C ARG A 15 -29.26 -0.78 17.25
N HIS A 16 -28.60 -0.38 16.16
CA HIS A 16 -27.22 -0.78 15.83
C HIS A 16 -26.98 -2.31 15.73
N PHE A 17 -28.01 -3.10 15.40
CA PHE A 17 -27.90 -4.55 15.18
C PHE A 17 -27.82 -4.88 13.69
N CYS A 18 -26.98 -5.86 13.33
CA CYS A 18 -26.86 -6.35 11.96
C CYS A 18 -26.86 -7.89 12.00
N ALA A 19 -28.02 -8.49 11.79
CA ALA A 19 -28.12 -9.94 11.65
C ALA A 19 -27.84 -10.30 10.19
N SER A 20 -26.64 -10.79 9.86
CA SER A 20 -26.29 -11.17 8.49
C SER A 20 -27.05 -12.42 8.07
N GLU A 21 -27.03 -13.46 8.90
CA GLU A 21 -27.66 -14.73 8.59
C GLU A 21 -29.18 -14.73 8.80
N ALA A 22 -29.71 -14.05 9.82
CA ALA A 22 -31.17 -13.96 9.99
C ALA A 22 -31.82 -13.08 8.90
N SER A 23 -31.11 -12.04 8.43
CA SER A 23 -31.57 -11.18 7.34
C SER A 23 -31.43 -11.87 5.98
N GLU A 24 -30.37 -12.67 5.76
CA GLU A 24 -30.26 -13.55 4.59
C GLU A 24 -31.26 -14.71 4.60
N ALA A 25 -31.49 -15.36 5.74
CA ALA A 25 -32.50 -16.40 5.92
C ALA A 25 -33.91 -15.83 5.71
N MET A 26 -34.18 -14.61 6.18
CA MET A 26 -35.40 -13.86 5.87
C MET A 26 -35.51 -13.54 4.38
N MET A 27 -34.42 -13.12 3.72
CA MET A 27 -34.39 -12.83 2.28
C MET A 27 -34.57 -14.10 1.43
N ARG A 28 -34.00 -15.23 1.83
CA ARG A 28 -34.21 -16.55 1.21
C ARG A 28 -35.64 -17.05 1.43
N ALA A 29 -36.19 -16.92 2.64
CA ALA A 29 -37.58 -17.27 2.94
C ALA A 29 -38.59 -16.37 2.19
N ALA A 30 -38.28 -15.08 2.01
CA ALA A 30 -39.09 -14.15 1.22
C ALA A 30 -39.01 -14.44 -0.30
N LYS A 31 -37.85 -14.92 -0.80
CA LYS A 31 -37.68 -15.35 -2.20
C LYS A 31 -38.27 -16.75 -2.48
N GLY A 32 -38.33 -17.63 -1.48
CA GLY A 32 -38.75 -19.05 -1.60
C GLY A 32 -40.26 -19.32 -1.51
N GLY A 33 -41.12 -18.31 -1.37
CA GLY A 33 -42.56 -18.42 -1.61
C GLY A 33 -43.43 -19.12 -0.54
N SER A 34 -42.88 -19.74 0.51
CA SER A 34 -43.69 -20.32 1.59
C SER A 34 -44.15 -19.24 2.60
N GLN A 35 -45.40 -18.80 2.49
CA GLN A 35 -46.02 -17.88 3.45
C GLN A 35 -46.04 -18.44 4.89
N ALA A 36 -46.02 -19.77 5.07
CA ALA A 36 -46.08 -20.42 6.38
C ALA A 36 -44.78 -20.25 7.17
N SER A 37 -43.64 -20.47 6.52
CA SER A 37 -42.32 -20.33 7.16
C SER A 37 -42.01 -18.88 7.53
N PHE A 38 -42.45 -17.91 6.70
CA PHE A 38 -42.29 -16.49 7.01
C PHE A 38 -43.19 -16.05 8.18
N ARG A 39 -44.43 -16.54 8.25
CA ARG A 39 -45.33 -16.24 9.39
C ARG A 39 -44.84 -16.86 10.70
N GLN A 40 -44.28 -18.07 10.67
CA GLN A 40 -43.66 -18.69 11.85
C GLN A 40 -42.44 -17.89 12.34
N LEU A 41 -41.61 -17.40 11.42
CA LEU A 41 -40.42 -16.61 11.76
C LEU A 41 -40.81 -15.22 12.31
N VAL A 42 -41.83 -14.57 11.73
CA VAL A 42 -42.41 -13.33 12.28
C VAL A 42 -43.07 -13.58 13.64
N ALA A 43 -43.78 -14.69 13.83
CA ALA A 43 -44.39 -15.04 15.11
C ALA A 43 -43.33 -15.37 16.19
N ALA A 44 -42.20 -15.98 15.83
CA ALA A 44 -41.08 -16.20 16.75
C ALA A 44 -40.39 -14.89 17.15
N VAL A 45 -40.26 -13.95 16.21
CA VAL A 45 -39.75 -12.59 16.46
C VAL A 45 -40.72 -11.77 17.34
N ASP A 46 -42.02 -11.85 17.09
CA ASP A 46 -43.04 -11.16 17.87
C ASP A 46 -43.24 -11.79 19.26
N ALA A 47 -43.09 -13.11 19.39
CA ALA A 47 -43.18 -13.83 20.68
C ALA A 47 -41.92 -13.69 21.54
N GLY A 48 -40.74 -13.56 20.93
CA GLY A 48 -39.46 -13.44 21.64
C GLY A 48 -39.07 -12.02 22.03
N GLY A 49 -39.84 -11.01 21.62
CA GLY A 49 -39.63 -9.61 22.00
C GLY A 49 -38.20 -9.10 21.78
N GLU A 50 -37.74 -8.18 22.62
CA GLU A 50 -36.35 -7.66 22.57
C GLU A 50 -35.29 -8.74 22.82
N GLY A 51 -35.65 -9.83 23.51
CA GLY A 51 -34.74 -10.90 23.91
C GLY A 51 -34.31 -11.81 22.76
N PHE A 52 -35.17 -12.07 21.76
CA PHE A 52 -34.83 -12.93 20.62
C PHE A 52 -33.66 -12.37 19.80
N TRP A 53 -33.73 -11.10 19.44
CA TRP A 53 -32.66 -10.42 18.69
C TRP A 53 -31.40 -10.27 19.53
N HIS A 54 -31.54 -10.10 20.85
CA HIS A 54 -30.42 -10.05 21.76
C HIS A 54 -29.68 -11.39 21.85
N LEU A 55 -30.41 -12.50 21.96
CA LEU A 55 -29.83 -13.85 22.01
C LEU A 55 -29.16 -14.25 20.70
N GLN A 56 -29.81 -13.99 19.55
CA GLN A 56 -29.23 -14.29 18.24
C GLN A 56 -27.96 -13.47 17.98
N ALA A 57 -27.97 -12.19 18.35
CA ALA A 57 -26.77 -11.36 18.24
C ALA A 57 -25.65 -11.81 19.20
N GLN A 58 -25.99 -12.26 20.41
CA GLN A 58 -25.01 -12.82 21.35
C GLN A 58 -24.38 -14.12 20.83
N GLU A 59 -25.16 -14.96 20.15
CA GLU A 59 -24.68 -16.23 19.60
C GLU A 59 -23.82 -16.03 18.34
N GLU A 60 -24.22 -15.14 17.42
CA GLU A 60 -23.44 -14.73 16.25
C GLU A 60 -22.14 -14.04 16.69
N GLU A 61 -22.19 -13.15 17.70
CA GLU A 61 -21.01 -12.48 18.25
C GLU A 61 -20.08 -13.46 18.97
N ARG A 62 -20.60 -14.49 19.65
CA ARG A 62 -19.80 -15.55 20.27
C ARG A 62 -19.06 -16.41 19.25
N MET A 63 -19.71 -16.77 18.13
CA MET A 63 -19.04 -17.48 17.03
C MET A 63 -17.95 -16.62 16.35
N GLN A 64 -18.26 -15.34 16.09
CA GLN A 64 -17.28 -14.38 15.55
C GLN A 64 -16.10 -14.19 16.50
N LEU A 65 -16.36 -14.18 17.81
CA LEU A 65 -15.33 -14.08 18.85
C LEU A 65 -14.41 -15.28 18.90
N GLU A 66 -14.95 -16.49 18.75
CA GLU A 66 -14.17 -17.71 18.71
C GLU A 66 -13.24 -17.74 17.48
N GLN A 67 -13.76 -17.34 16.32
CA GLN A 67 -12.97 -17.18 15.09
C GLN A 67 -11.89 -16.10 15.24
N LEU A 68 -12.22 -14.98 15.87
CA LEU A 68 -11.29 -13.87 16.12
C LEU A 68 -10.19 -14.25 17.11
N ALA A 69 -10.51 -15.00 18.17
CA ALA A 69 -9.54 -15.52 19.14
C ALA A 69 -8.59 -16.57 18.54
N GLN A 70 -9.06 -17.33 17.54
CA GLN A 70 -8.21 -18.25 16.76
C GLN A 70 -7.30 -17.51 15.78
N ALA A 71 -7.76 -16.40 15.21
CA ALA A 71 -7.03 -15.65 14.19
C ALA A 71 -6.06 -14.59 14.75
N LEU A 72 -6.25 -14.14 16.00
CA LEU A 72 -5.32 -13.21 16.63
C LEU A 72 -3.98 -13.91 16.97
N PRO A 73 -2.83 -13.27 16.67
CA PRO A 73 -1.53 -13.89 16.87
C PRO A 73 -1.30 -14.21 18.35
N ARG A 74 -1.07 -15.49 18.64
CA ARG A 74 -0.62 -15.99 19.94
C ARG A 74 0.90 -15.85 20.00
N GLY A 75 1.42 -14.69 20.41
CA GLY A 75 2.87 -14.47 20.43
C GLY A 75 3.35 -13.19 21.14
N GLY A 76 4.32 -13.36 22.04
CA GLY A 76 4.75 -12.42 23.08
C GLY A 76 4.51 -13.04 24.46
N ARG A 77 4.93 -12.42 25.58
CA ARG A 77 4.46 -12.81 26.94
C ARG A 77 2.95 -12.52 27.13
N LEU A 78 2.15 -12.64 26.08
CA LEU A 78 0.70 -12.58 26.12
C LEU A 78 0.23 -13.82 26.87
N ALA A 79 -0.29 -13.63 28.07
CA ALA A 79 -1.02 -14.65 28.78
C ALA A 79 -2.14 -15.16 27.84
N PRO A 80 -2.18 -16.46 27.49
CA PRO A 80 -3.14 -17.00 26.51
C PRO A 80 -4.63 -16.71 26.81
N GLY A 81 -4.98 -16.22 28.00
CA GLY A 81 -6.35 -15.86 28.40
C GLY A 81 -6.71 -14.37 28.34
N LEU A 82 -5.80 -13.47 27.95
CA LEU A 82 -6.14 -12.03 27.84
C LEU A 82 -7.20 -11.75 26.77
N LEU A 83 -7.18 -12.53 25.68
CA LEU A 83 -8.17 -12.45 24.61
C LEU A 83 -9.54 -12.99 25.04
N ASP A 84 -9.58 -13.93 25.97
CA ASP A 84 -10.82 -14.49 26.52
C ASP A 84 -11.63 -13.42 27.28
N HIS A 85 -10.97 -12.34 27.73
CA HIS A 85 -11.57 -11.18 28.39
C HIS A 85 -11.83 -9.98 27.46
N VAL A 86 -11.45 -10.09 26.17
CA VAL A 86 -11.69 -9.05 25.15
C VAL A 86 -12.96 -9.43 24.38
N LEU A 87 -14.12 -9.17 24.99
CA LEU A 87 -15.43 -9.39 24.39
C LEU A 87 -15.96 -8.07 23.80
N PRO A 88 -16.12 -7.90 22.47
CA PRO A 88 -16.65 -6.68 21.85
C PRO A 88 -18.05 -6.28 22.35
N ALA A 89 -18.80 -7.27 22.85
CA ALA A 89 -20.10 -7.15 23.52
C ALA A 89 -20.01 -6.54 24.93
N GLU A 90 -18.88 -6.67 25.61
CA GLU A 90 -18.60 -6.12 26.94
C GLU A 90 -17.58 -4.97 26.81
N PRO A 91 -18.04 -3.75 26.48
CA PRO A 91 -17.16 -2.62 26.20
C PRO A 91 -16.23 -2.29 27.37
N THR A 92 -16.72 -2.41 28.61
CA THR A 92 -15.98 -2.06 29.82
C THR A 92 -14.80 -3.01 30.05
N ALA A 93 -15.03 -4.33 30.01
CA ALA A 93 -13.99 -5.33 30.22
C ALA A 93 -12.93 -5.27 29.11
N THR A 94 -13.36 -5.15 27.85
CA THR A 94 -12.46 -4.94 26.71
C THR A 94 -11.62 -3.68 26.88
N GLU A 95 -12.22 -2.58 27.29
CA GLU A 95 -11.53 -1.31 27.44
C GLU A 95 -10.54 -1.33 28.61
N GLU A 96 -10.87 -2.02 29.70
CA GLU A 96 -10.00 -2.25 30.86
C GLU A 96 -8.77 -3.09 30.49
N VAL A 97 -8.96 -4.18 29.76
CA VAL A 97 -7.85 -5.00 29.24
C VAL A 97 -6.94 -4.15 28.35
N LEU A 98 -7.53 -3.49 27.33
CA LEU A 98 -6.75 -2.67 26.41
C LEU A 98 -6.00 -1.56 27.14
N GLN A 99 -6.63 -0.87 28.08
CA GLN A 99 -6.02 0.22 28.83
C GLN A 99 -4.81 -0.24 29.67
N ASN A 100 -4.86 -1.46 30.21
CA ASN A 100 -3.82 -2.01 31.06
C ASN A 100 -2.75 -2.80 30.30
N LEU A 101 -2.89 -3.04 28.99
CA LEU A 101 -1.91 -3.79 28.18
C LEU A 101 -0.45 -3.32 28.38
N PRO A 102 -0.10 -2.02 28.25
CA PRO A 102 1.26 -1.54 28.49
C PRO A 102 1.74 -1.75 29.93
N ARG A 103 0.83 -1.74 30.91
CA ARG A 103 1.17 -1.99 32.32
C ARG A 103 1.38 -3.48 32.61
N MET A 104 0.62 -4.34 31.97
CA MET A 104 0.67 -5.79 32.18
C MET A 104 1.86 -6.45 31.49
N LEU A 105 2.18 -6.01 30.27
CA LEU A 105 3.19 -6.65 29.42
C LEU A 105 4.52 -5.87 29.37
N GLY A 106 4.52 -4.63 29.87
CA GLY A 106 5.56 -3.65 29.60
C GLY A 106 5.17 -2.75 28.42
N ALA A 107 5.67 -1.50 28.43
CA ALA A 107 5.25 -0.47 27.50
C ALA A 107 5.46 -0.88 26.02
N ARG A 108 6.64 -1.45 25.72
CA ARG A 108 7.00 -1.93 24.38
C ARG A 108 6.08 -3.05 23.92
N GLU A 109 6.02 -4.14 24.68
CA GLU A 109 5.26 -5.34 24.34
C GLU A 109 3.75 -5.08 24.29
N GLY A 110 3.21 -4.22 25.17
CA GLY A 110 1.81 -3.84 25.15
C GLY A 110 1.41 -3.10 23.87
N VAL A 111 2.23 -2.13 23.43
CA VAL A 111 2.00 -1.39 22.18
C VAL A 111 2.16 -2.31 20.96
N VAL A 112 3.23 -3.11 20.91
CA VAL A 112 3.47 -4.05 19.79
C VAL A 112 2.33 -5.06 19.68
N SER A 113 1.86 -5.60 20.80
CA SER A 113 0.72 -6.53 20.82
C SER A 113 -0.55 -5.88 20.27
N ALA A 114 -0.87 -4.66 20.70
CA ALA A 114 -2.02 -3.92 20.17
C ALA A 114 -1.90 -3.61 18.67
N LEU A 115 -0.69 -3.32 18.17
CA LEU A 115 -0.44 -3.14 16.74
C LEU A 115 -0.64 -4.44 15.95
N ARG A 116 -0.13 -5.58 16.46
CA ARG A 116 -0.32 -6.90 15.86
C ARG A 116 -1.81 -7.29 15.84
N TRP A 117 -2.53 -7.07 16.94
CA TRP A 117 -3.98 -7.29 17.00
C TRP A 117 -4.71 -6.45 15.97
N ARG A 118 -4.39 -5.15 15.88
CA ARG A 118 -4.99 -4.27 14.89
C ARG A 118 -4.69 -4.70 13.46
N ALA A 119 -3.48 -5.15 13.17
CA ALA A 119 -3.11 -5.66 11.85
C ALA A 119 -3.93 -6.92 11.48
N ALA A 120 -4.05 -7.87 12.41
CA ALA A 120 -4.86 -9.07 12.22
C ALA A 120 -6.34 -8.74 11.98
N LEU A 121 -6.92 -7.82 12.77
CA LEU A 121 -8.31 -7.35 12.61
C LEU A 121 -8.58 -6.68 11.26
N ARG A 122 -7.53 -6.14 10.62
CA ARG A 122 -7.61 -5.49 9.31
C ARG A 122 -7.31 -6.45 8.14
N SER A 123 -6.99 -7.71 8.42
CA SER A 123 -6.83 -8.72 7.38
C SER A 123 -8.15 -8.96 6.64
N SER A 124 -8.08 -9.28 5.35
CA SER A 124 -9.26 -9.40 4.48
C SER A 124 -10.29 -10.41 5.01
N ALA A 125 -9.84 -11.50 5.64
CA ALA A 125 -10.70 -12.53 6.20
C ALA A 125 -11.57 -12.05 7.38
N LEU A 126 -11.06 -11.15 8.24
CA LEU A 126 -11.77 -10.66 9.43
C LEU A 126 -12.37 -9.25 9.23
N SER A 127 -11.89 -8.49 8.24
CA SER A 127 -12.24 -7.08 8.06
C SER A 127 -13.73 -6.81 7.83
N ALA A 128 -14.46 -7.81 7.33
CA ALA A 128 -15.91 -7.75 7.12
C ALA A 128 -16.71 -7.98 8.42
N ASP A 129 -16.10 -8.60 9.44
CA ASP A 129 -16.79 -9.00 10.67
C ASP A 129 -17.06 -7.79 11.56
N PHE A 130 -18.30 -7.66 12.02
CA PHE A 130 -18.73 -6.52 12.81
C PHE A 130 -18.04 -6.46 14.19
N ALA A 131 -17.87 -7.62 14.84
CA ALA A 131 -17.10 -7.75 16.08
C ALA A 131 -15.65 -7.28 15.89
N ALA A 132 -15.00 -7.69 14.79
CA ALA A 132 -13.65 -7.28 14.44
C ALA A 132 -13.56 -5.76 14.20
N GLN A 133 -14.51 -5.17 13.46
CA GLN A 133 -14.55 -3.71 13.23
C GLN A 133 -14.78 -2.90 14.51
N ARG A 134 -15.58 -3.41 15.45
CA ARG A 134 -15.78 -2.75 16.76
C ARG A 134 -14.51 -2.82 17.61
N LEU A 135 -13.85 -3.98 17.66
CA LEU A 135 -12.60 -4.14 18.37
C LEU A 135 -11.47 -3.30 17.73
N GLU A 136 -11.35 -3.29 16.40
CA GLU A 136 -10.37 -2.48 15.67
C GLU A 136 -10.50 -1.01 16.05
N ARG A 137 -11.72 -0.46 16.08
CA ARG A 137 -11.96 0.94 16.47
C ARG A 137 -11.53 1.24 17.90
N ARG A 138 -11.72 0.30 18.84
CA ARG A 138 -11.30 0.46 20.25
C ARG A 138 -9.77 0.40 20.37
N VAL A 139 -9.15 -0.59 19.73
CA VAL A 139 -7.69 -0.73 19.68
C VAL A 139 -7.06 0.51 19.02
N ALA A 140 -7.59 0.97 17.89
CA ALA A 140 -7.13 2.17 17.20
C ALA A 140 -7.23 3.42 18.08
N ARG A 141 -8.31 3.55 18.88
CA ARG A 141 -8.47 4.68 19.81
C ARG A 141 -7.38 4.69 20.88
N LYS A 142 -7.09 3.53 21.49
CA LYS A 142 -6.03 3.41 22.51
C LYS A 142 -4.64 3.65 21.89
N LEU A 143 -4.38 3.06 20.71
CA LEU A 143 -3.14 3.30 19.97
C LEU A 143 -2.94 4.79 19.63
N ARG A 144 -3.98 5.54 19.23
CA ARG A 144 -3.88 6.99 19.01
C ARG A 144 -3.55 7.77 20.28
N ALA A 145 -4.05 7.32 21.43
CA ALA A 145 -3.74 7.95 22.70
C ALA A 145 -2.30 7.66 23.13
N TRP A 146 -1.83 6.42 23.01
CA TRP A 146 -0.47 6.03 23.38
C TRP A 146 0.59 6.55 22.41
N LEU A 147 0.31 6.50 21.11
CA LEU A 147 1.18 6.97 20.02
C LEU A 147 0.82 8.40 19.61
N ASN A 148 0.37 9.20 20.56
CA ASN A 148 0.14 10.62 20.33
C ASN A 148 1.48 11.28 19.95
N GLU A 149 1.45 12.14 18.93
CA GLU A 149 2.62 12.81 18.40
C GLU A 149 3.47 13.51 19.48
N GLY A 150 2.86 14.10 20.52
CA GLY A 150 3.57 14.77 21.62
C GLY A 150 4.47 13.84 22.46
N PHE A 151 4.21 12.53 22.47
CA PHE A 151 5.01 11.54 23.19
C PHE A 151 6.06 10.86 22.31
N LEU A 152 6.00 11.07 20.99
CA LEU A 152 6.93 10.44 20.06
C LEU A 152 8.16 11.32 19.85
N ARG A 153 9.32 10.67 19.69
CA ARG A 153 10.59 11.33 19.41
C ARG A 153 11.03 11.05 17.99
N THR A 154 11.53 12.07 17.31
CA THR A 154 12.18 11.89 16.01
C THR A 154 13.65 11.64 16.25
N MET A 155 14.15 10.54 15.71
CA MET A 155 15.55 10.13 15.81
C MET A 155 16.14 9.96 14.43
N GLU A 156 17.45 10.15 14.31
CA GLU A 156 18.18 9.76 13.11
C GLU A 156 18.76 8.37 13.36
N LEU A 157 18.52 7.45 12.44
CA LEU A 157 18.97 6.06 12.54
C LEU A 157 20.37 5.91 11.98
N SER A 158 21.14 4.98 12.55
CA SER A 158 22.39 4.54 11.96
C SER A 158 22.17 3.87 10.61
N SER A 159 23.23 3.79 9.78
CA SER A 159 23.15 3.11 8.48
C SER A 159 22.78 1.63 8.59
N GLU A 160 23.12 0.96 9.70
CA GLU A 160 22.76 -0.44 9.94
C GLU A 160 21.28 -0.60 10.25
N GLU A 161 20.75 0.19 11.19
CA GLU A 161 19.31 0.22 11.51
C GLU A 161 18.47 0.60 10.30
N ALA A 162 18.94 1.58 9.51
CA ALA A 162 18.27 1.99 8.28
C ALA A 162 18.19 0.85 7.26
N ARG A 163 19.26 0.06 7.06
CA ARG A 163 19.24 -1.10 6.15
C ARG A 163 18.31 -2.22 6.60
N GLN A 164 18.14 -2.39 7.91
CA GLN A 164 17.22 -3.40 8.46
C GLN A 164 15.75 -2.98 8.29
N LEU A 165 15.46 -1.69 8.32
CA LEU A 165 14.09 -1.15 8.30
C LEU A 165 13.61 -0.69 6.91
N CYS A 166 14.52 -0.24 6.06
CA CYS A 166 14.19 0.38 4.77
C CYS A 166 14.62 -0.54 3.62
N THR A 167 13.68 -0.90 2.76
CA THR A 167 13.92 -1.81 1.62
C THR A 167 13.93 -1.09 0.26
N SER A 168 13.80 0.23 0.23
CA SER A 168 13.76 1.01 -1.02
C SER A 168 15.11 0.98 -1.73
N GLN A 169 15.10 0.51 -2.98
CA GLN A 169 16.27 0.49 -3.87
C GLN A 169 16.50 1.81 -4.62
N MET A 170 15.55 2.75 -4.55
CA MET A 170 15.68 4.08 -5.15
C MET A 170 16.51 5.06 -4.32
N THR A 171 16.75 4.73 -3.05
CA THR A 171 17.32 5.68 -2.11
C THR A 171 18.84 5.80 -2.30
N PRO A 172 19.40 7.01 -2.43
CA PRO A 172 20.85 7.20 -2.53
C PRO A 172 21.60 6.65 -1.31
N ALA A 173 22.83 6.19 -1.52
CA ALA A 173 23.66 5.60 -0.46
C ALA A 173 23.95 6.56 0.72
N HIS A 174 23.99 7.86 0.45
CA HIS A 174 24.23 8.91 1.44
C HIS A 174 22.94 9.45 2.08
N ALA A 175 21.77 8.87 1.78
CA ALA A 175 20.52 9.32 2.37
C ALA A 175 20.49 9.04 3.87
N ARG A 176 20.00 10.03 4.62
CA ARG A 176 19.78 9.98 6.05
C ARG A 176 18.41 9.41 6.32
N THR A 177 18.27 8.65 7.42
CA THR A 177 17.01 8.01 7.78
C THR A 177 16.51 8.59 9.10
N PHE A 178 15.36 9.25 9.06
CA PHE A 178 14.67 9.79 10.23
C PHE A 178 13.54 8.84 10.63
N ALA A 179 13.49 8.43 11.89
CA ALA A 179 12.43 7.59 12.42
C ALA A 179 11.61 8.34 13.47
N LEU A 180 10.30 8.09 13.48
CA LEU A 180 9.42 8.47 14.58
C LEU A 180 9.31 7.29 15.53
N CYS A 181 9.84 7.46 16.74
CA CYS A 181 10.02 6.40 17.71
C CYS A 181 9.09 6.59 18.92
N PHE A 182 8.53 5.47 19.38
CA PHE A 182 7.94 5.36 20.71
C PHE A 182 9.05 5.02 21.71
N MET A 183 9.19 5.82 22.75
CA MET A 183 10.28 5.63 23.72
C MET A 183 9.86 4.61 24.78
N THR A 184 10.70 3.60 24.99
CA THR A 184 10.46 2.53 25.98
C THR A 184 11.70 2.33 26.85
N GLU A 185 11.54 1.62 27.97
CA GLU A 185 12.65 1.27 28.87
C GLU A 185 13.70 0.40 28.15
N ASP A 186 13.26 -0.45 27.22
CA ASP A 186 14.13 -1.31 26.39
C ASP A 186 14.77 -0.58 25.20
N GLY A 187 14.60 0.75 25.12
CA GLY A 187 15.10 1.59 24.03
C GLY A 187 14.00 2.09 23.06
N PRO A 188 14.37 2.85 22.02
CA PRO A 188 13.40 3.37 21.06
C PRO A 188 12.76 2.23 20.25
N LEU A 189 11.46 2.37 19.98
CA LEU A 189 10.70 1.53 19.06
C LEU A 189 10.37 2.37 17.80
N PRO A 190 11.10 2.18 16.69
CA PRO A 190 10.77 2.84 15.42
C PRO A 190 9.39 2.42 14.92
N LEU A 191 8.52 3.39 14.65
CA LEU A 191 7.16 3.13 14.15
C LEU A 191 7.09 3.36 12.64
N VAL A 192 7.61 4.52 12.20
CA VAL A 192 7.72 4.92 10.80
C VAL A 192 9.09 5.53 10.58
N ALA A 193 9.64 5.35 9.39
CA ALA A 193 10.92 5.88 8.97
C ALA A 193 10.79 6.62 7.64
N LEU A 194 11.63 7.63 7.43
CA LEU A 194 11.65 8.47 6.25
C LEU A 194 13.09 8.67 5.83
N GLN A 195 13.37 8.41 4.55
CA GLN A 195 14.70 8.58 3.98
C GLN A 195 14.77 9.89 3.22
N ALA A 196 15.77 10.72 3.52
CA ALA A 196 15.96 12.01 2.87
C ALA A 196 17.42 12.37 2.65
N THR A 197 17.67 13.24 1.68
CA THR A 197 18.97 13.86 1.40
C THR A 197 18.85 15.37 1.60
N ASP A 198 19.94 15.98 2.07
CA ASP A 198 20.03 17.43 2.24
C ASP A 198 20.08 18.13 0.86
N ALA A 199 19.97 19.46 0.87
CA ALA A 199 20.10 20.29 -0.34
C ALA A 199 21.46 20.08 -1.04
N ASP A 200 21.51 20.38 -2.34
CA ASP A 200 22.72 20.32 -3.20
C ASP A 200 23.42 18.94 -3.29
N THR A 201 22.82 17.91 -2.70
CA THR A 201 23.30 16.55 -2.87
C THR A 201 23.08 16.09 -4.31
N GLU A 202 24.07 15.48 -4.95
CA GLU A 202 23.89 14.96 -6.31
C GLU A 202 22.74 13.94 -6.34
N THR A 203 21.78 14.17 -7.23
CA THR A 203 20.62 13.31 -7.36
C THR A 203 20.38 12.94 -8.82
N PRO A 204 19.88 11.71 -9.08
CA PRO A 204 19.59 11.25 -10.45
C PRO A 204 18.37 11.94 -11.10
N LEU A 205 17.60 12.74 -10.37
CA LEU A 205 16.40 13.42 -10.88
C LEU A 205 16.68 14.92 -11.10
N PRO A 206 16.74 15.38 -12.36
CA PRO A 206 17.40 16.63 -12.75
C PRO A 206 16.61 17.92 -12.46
N THR A 207 15.31 17.87 -12.14
CA THR A 207 14.46 19.07 -12.13
C THR A 207 14.59 19.99 -10.92
N ASP A 208 15.32 19.62 -9.86
CA ASP A 208 15.25 20.34 -8.57
C ASP A 208 16.63 20.50 -7.90
N ALA A 209 17.61 20.97 -8.67
CA ALA A 209 18.95 21.25 -8.15
C ALA A 209 18.88 22.17 -6.92
N GLY A 210 19.51 21.76 -5.81
CA GLY A 210 19.53 22.53 -4.56
C GLY A 210 18.34 22.35 -3.63
N ALA A 211 17.37 21.49 -3.95
CA ALA A 211 16.31 21.12 -3.02
C ALA A 211 16.73 19.93 -2.13
N ALA A 212 16.34 19.94 -0.86
CA ALA A 212 16.39 18.73 -0.05
C ALA A 212 15.33 17.75 -0.54
N ARG A 213 15.58 16.45 -0.44
CA ARG A 213 14.73 15.44 -1.06
C ARG A 213 14.33 14.32 -0.12
N ILE A 214 13.05 14.04 -0.06
CA ILE A 214 12.45 12.88 0.60
C ILE A 214 12.29 11.79 -0.45
N TRP A 215 12.90 10.63 -0.21
CA TRP A 215 12.95 9.52 -1.17
C TRP A 215 11.87 8.47 -0.92
N ALA A 216 11.61 8.18 0.35
CA ALA A 216 10.68 7.13 0.74
C ALA A 216 10.20 7.33 2.17
N LEU A 217 8.97 6.87 2.43
CA LEU A 217 8.41 6.71 3.75
C LEU A 217 8.10 5.23 3.96
N HIS A 218 8.62 4.67 5.04
CA HIS A 218 8.55 3.27 5.41
C HIS A 218 7.80 3.10 6.72
N PHE A 219 7.04 2.02 6.84
CA PHE A 219 6.55 1.57 8.14
C PHE A 219 7.61 0.67 8.75
N ALA A 220 8.13 1.05 9.92
CA ALA A 220 9.25 0.38 10.57
C ALA A 220 8.80 -0.72 11.56
N ALA A 221 7.53 -0.73 11.95
CA ALA A 221 7.00 -1.80 12.79
C ALA A 221 6.80 -3.09 11.98
N GLU A 222 6.97 -4.23 12.66
CA GLU A 222 6.69 -5.58 12.13
C GLU A 222 5.28 -5.74 11.53
N SER A 223 4.34 -4.84 11.86
CA SER A 223 2.97 -4.86 11.38
C SER A 223 2.54 -3.50 10.82
N PRO A 224 2.95 -3.15 9.58
CA PRO A 224 2.59 -1.88 8.93
C PRO A 224 1.08 -1.60 8.91
N GLU A 225 0.27 -2.63 8.68
CA GLU A 225 -1.20 -2.53 8.69
C GLU A 225 -1.75 -2.03 10.03
N GLY A 226 -1.09 -2.39 11.14
CA GLY A 226 -1.45 -1.96 12.49
C GLY A 226 -1.23 -0.46 12.72
N LEU A 227 -0.33 0.18 11.97
CA LEU A 227 -0.01 1.60 12.06
C LEU A 227 -0.86 2.47 11.12
N ARG A 228 -1.44 1.89 10.06
CA ARG A 228 -2.21 2.63 9.05
C ARG A 228 -3.35 3.42 9.69
N GLY A 229 -3.52 4.68 9.28
CA GLY A 229 -4.59 5.55 9.78
C GLY A 229 -4.40 6.09 11.20
N LEU A 230 -3.20 5.96 11.80
CA LEU A 230 -2.84 6.63 13.06
C LEU A 230 -2.23 8.03 12.87
N GLY A 231 -1.98 8.47 11.63
CA GLY A 231 -1.43 9.80 11.34
C GLY A 231 0.09 9.93 11.52
N LEU A 232 0.78 8.86 11.89
CA LEU A 232 2.22 8.86 12.19
C LEU A 232 3.10 9.29 11.01
N GLY A 233 2.72 8.89 9.79
CA GLY A 233 3.45 9.30 8.58
C GLY A 233 3.42 10.81 8.34
N ARG A 234 2.28 11.46 8.62
CA ARG A 234 2.16 12.93 8.55
C ARG A 234 3.04 13.61 9.60
N ALA A 235 2.98 13.14 10.84
CA ALA A 235 3.81 13.68 11.93
C ALA A 235 5.31 13.59 11.60
N LEU A 236 5.77 12.43 11.10
CA LEU A 236 7.17 12.27 10.70
C LEU A 236 7.52 13.17 9.51
N LEU A 237 6.66 13.23 8.49
CA LEU A 237 6.86 14.08 7.32
C LEU A 237 7.05 15.55 7.73
N GLN A 238 6.12 16.10 8.53
CA GLN A 238 6.18 17.51 8.95
C GLN A 238 7.46 17.81 9.74
N ARG A 239 7.85 16.92 10.67
CA ARG A 239 9.09 17.07 11.44
C ARG A 239 10.35 16.94 10.58
N ALA A 240 10.33 16.04 9.61
CA ALA A 240 11.47 15.85 8.69
C ALA A 240 11.62 17.06 7.76
N VAL A 241 10.53 17.56 7.19
CA VAL A 241 10.52 18.78 6.37
C VAL A 241 11.07 19.96 7.16
N GLN A 242 10.59 20.17 8.40
CA GLN A 242 11.11 21.25 9.25
C GLN A 242 12.60 21.09 9.52
N ARG A 243 13.07 19.87 9.85
CA ARG A 243 14.49 19.62 10.09
C ARG A 243 15.37 19.88 8.87
N LEU A 244 14.88 19.58 7.67
CA LEU A 244 15.59 19.89 6.42
C LEU A 244 15.65 21.42 6.19
N ARG A 245 14.58 22.16 6.50
CA ARG A 245 14.55 23.63 6.44
C ARG A 245 15.50 24.26 7.45
N ASP A 246 15.51 23.77 8.68
CA ASP A 246 16.44 24.22 9.73
C ASP A 246 17.90 23.97 9.33
N ALA A 247 18.15 22.94 8.51
CA ALA A 247 19.45 22.66 7.90
C ALA A 247 19.78 23.50 6.65
N GLY A 248 18.89 24.42 6.27
CA GLY A 248 19.10 25.39 5.18
C GLY A 248 18.35 25.09 3.88
N ALA A 249 17.54 24.03 3.82
CA ALA A 249 16.77 23.73 2.61
C ALA A 249 15.63 24.73 2.40
N LYS A 250 15.66 25.47 1.29
CA LYS A 250 14.57 26.39 0.90
C LYS A 250 13.36 25.64 0.36
N ASP A 251 13.62 24.64 -0.47
CA ASP A 251 12.62 23.74 -1.05
C ASP A 251 12.86 22.32 -0.55
N VAL A 252 11.76 21.63 -0.23
CA VAL A 252 11.76 20.19 0.07
C VAL A 252 10.91 19.48 -0.97
N VAL A 253 11.49 18.49 -1.66
CA VAL A 253 10.82 17.72 -2.70
C VAL A 253 10.66 16.27 -2.23
N ALA A 254 9.45 15.72 -2.33
CA ALA A 254 9.20 14.30 -2.15
C ALA A 254 9.17 13.58 -3.50
N THR A 255 9.82 12.43 -3.55
CA THR A 255 9.84 11.50 -4.68
C THR A 255 8.88 10.35 -4.40
N VAL A 256 7.99 10.06 -5.34
CA VAL A 256 6.91 9.09 -5.19
C VAL A 256 6.95 8.08 -6.32
N PRO A 257 7.45 6.85 -6.09
CA PRO A 257 7.34 5.75 -7.05
C PRO A 257 5.86 5.39 -7.27
N LEU A 258 5.40 5.32 -8.51
CA LEU A 258 3.98 5.11 -8.83
C LEU A 258 3.61 3.63 -8.85
N ARG A 259 3.78 2.97 -7.69
CA ARG A 259 3.68 1.51 -7.48
C ARG A 259 2.39 0.85 -7.99
N HIS A 260 1.30 1.59 -8.16
CA HIS A 260 0.03 1.04 -8.62
C HIS A 260 -0.33 1.42 -10.07
N PHE A 261 0.59 2.07 -10.78
CA PHE A 261 0.32 2.59 -12.13
C PHE A 261 0.04 1.49 -13.15
N ARG A 262 0.87 0.43 -13.20
CA ARG A 262 0.64 -0.68 -14.16
C ARG A 262 -0.65 -1.44 -13.85
N ALA A 263 -0.92 -1.69 -12.57
CA ALA A 263 -2.15 -2.34 -12.13
C ALA A 263 -3.38 -1.50 -12.53
N TRP A 264 -3.31 -0.17 -12.36
CA TRP A 264 -4.36 0.74 -12.81
C TRP A 264 -4.57 0.68 -14.32
N LEU A 265 -3.50 0.68 -15.11
CA LEU A 265 -3.58 0.55 -16.57
C LEU A 265 -4.30 -0.72 -16.99
N GLN A 266 -3.93 -1.86 -16.42
CA GLN A 266 -4.50 -3.17 -16.76
C GLN A 266 -5.98 -3.30 -16.34
N GLN A 267 -6.37 -2.66 -15.24
CA GLN A 267 -7.76 -2.64 -14.80
C GLN A 267 -8.63 -1.77 -15.71
N ARG A 268 -8.05 -0.72 -16.31
CA ARG A 268 -8.78 0.10 -17.26
C ARG A 268 -8.75 -0.56 -18.64
N ARG A 269 -9.92 -0.86 -19.17
CA ARG A 269 -10.11 -1.27 -20.56
C ARG A 269 -9.92 -0.08 -21.51
N LEU A 270 -8.73 0.54 -21.47
CA LEU A 270 -8.38 1.63 -22.38
C LEU A 270 -8.06 1.03 -23.74
N GLU A 271 -8.66 1.59 -24.79
CA GLU A 271 -8.20 1.34 -26.14
C GLU A 271 -6.85 2.04 -26.32
N VAL A 272 -5.79 1.26 -26.44
CA VAL A 272 -4.46 1.77 -26.76
C VAL A 272 -4.14 1.49 -28.23
N PRO A 273 -3.46 2.42 -28.92
CA PRO A 273 -2.94 2.16 -30.26
C PRO A 273 -2.07 0.88 -30.29
N PRO A 274 -1.96 0.18 -31.43
CA PRO A 274 -1.18 -1.06 -31.54
C PRO A 274 0.28 -0.91 -31.09
N GLU A 275 0.89 0.24 -31.37
CA GLU A 275 2.23 0.63 -30.91
C GLU A 275 2.35 0.61 -29.37
N ALA A 276 1.30 0.98 -28.65
CA ALA A 276 1.26 1.00 -27.18
C ALA A 276 0.69 -0.28 -26.56
N ALA A 277 0.44 -1.33 -27.34
CA ALA A 277 -0.08 -2.61 -26.83
C ALA A 277 0.82 -3.23 -25.75
N ALA A 278 2.12 -2.95 -25.79
CA ALA A 278 3.09 -3.33 -24.77
C ALA A 278 2.72 -2.85 -23.35
N LEU A 279 2.04 -1.71 -23.22
CA LEU A 279 1.61 -1.15 -21.93
C LEU A 279 0.56 -2.00 -21.22
N MET A 280 -0.22 -2.76 -22.01
CA MET A 280 -1.28 -3.62 -21.52
C MET A 280 -0.80 -5.04 -21.21
N GLN A 281 0.48 -5.33 -21.45
CA GLN A 281 1.04 -6.64 -21.14
C GLN A 281 0.99 -6.89 -19.64
N SER A 282 0.40 -8.02 -19.26
CA SER A 282 0.32 -8.44 -17.87
C SER A 282 1.71 -8.75 -17.32
N SER A 283 1.91 -8.48 -16.03
CA SER A 283 3.01 -9.10 -15.30
C SER A 283 2.76 -10.60 -15.30
N GLY A 284 3.70 -11.37 -15.85
CA GLY A 284 3.55 -12.79 -16.08
C GLY A 284 4.89 -13.49 -16.24
N GLN A 285 4.84 -14.76 -16.59
CA GLN A 285 6.02 -15.56 -16.91
C GLN A 285 6.14 -15.80 -18.39
N GLY A 286 7.33 -15.60 -18.93
CA GLY A 286 7.63 -15.88 -20.32
C GLY A 286 9.10 -16.25 -20.50
N GLN A 287 9.40 -16.94 -21.58
CA GLN A 287 10.76 -17.32 -21.93
C GLN A 287 10.95 -17.31 -23.44
N VAL A 288 12.12 -16.87 -23.88
CA VAL A 288 12.58 -16.95 -25.26
C VAL A 288 13.99 -17.53 -25.25
N ILE A 289 14.18 -18.65 -25.94
CA ILE A 289 15.47 -19.30 -26.13
C ILE A 289 15.79 -19.30 -27.61
N PHE A 290 17.02 -18.93 -27.97
CA PHE A 290 17.52 -18.95 -29.34
C PHE A 290 19.04 -19.13 -29.35
N ARG A 291 19.59 -19.42 -30.53
CA ARG A 291 21.03 -19.38 -30.78
C ARG A 291 21.39 -18.07 -31.47
N ASP A 292 22.38 -17.38 -30.92
CA ASP A 292 22.82 -16.09 -31.45
C ASP A 292 23.71 -16.25 -32.70
N ALA A 293 24.22 -15.14 -33.24
CA ALA A 293 25.10 -15.16 -34.40
C ALA A 293 26.46 -15.87 -34.16
N ALA A 294 26.91 -15.99 -32.90
CA ALA A 294 28.11 -16.72 -32.49
C ALA A 294 27.81 -18.21 -32.17
N ASN A 295 26.55 -18.63 -32.34
CA ASN A 295 26.05 -19.96 -32.00
C ASN A 295 26.02 -20.26 -30.49
N ASP A 296 26.00 -19.22 -29.66
CA ASP A 296 25.79 -19.31 -28.21
C ASP A 296 24.30 -19.49 -27.90
N GLU A 297 23.97 -20.30 -26.88
CA GLU A 297 22.59 -20.42 -26.41
C GLU A 297 22.25 -19.20 -25.56
N VAL A 298 21.27 -18.41 -26.00
CA VAL A 298 20.77 -17.24 -25.27
C VAL A 298 19.36 -17.51 -24.78
N ARG A 299 19.16 -17.28 -23.49
CA ARG A 299 17.87 -17.44 -22.81
C ARG A 299 17.48 -16.13 -22.16
N PHE A 300 16.38 -15.56 -22.63
CA PHE A 300 15.67 -14.51 -21.91
C PHE A 300 14.48 -15.10 -21.17
N GLU A 301 14.29 -14.66 -19.93
CA GLU A 301 13.13 -15.02 -19.13
C GLU A 301 12.58 -13.77 -18.44
N ALA A 302 11.26 -13.65 -18.35
CA ALA A 302 10.61 -12.60 -17.59
C ALA A 302 9.75 -13.25 -16.52
N SER A 303 9.97 -12.89 -15.25
CA SER A 303 9.14 -13.27 -14.11
C SER A 303 9.20 -12.15 -13.07
N GLY A 304 8.38 -11.13 -13.26
CA GLY A 304 8.47 -9.87 -12.50
C GLY A 304 9.54 -8.92 -13.07
N SER A 305 10.76 -9.41 -13.29
CA SER A 305 11.82 -8.69 -14.02
C SER A 305 12.33 -9.49 -15.22
N LEU A 306 12.99 -8.83 -16.17
CA LEU A 306 13.64 -9.47 -17.31
C LEU A 306 15.05 -9.90 -16.92
N LYS A 307 15.40 -11.15 -17.24
CA LYS A 307 16.74 -11.71 -17.04
C LYS A 307 17.26 -12.34 -18.32
N VAL A 308 18.58 -12.41 -18.44
CA VAL A 308 19.27 -13.05 -19.56
C VAL A 308 20.35 -14.00 -19.05
N ALA A 309 20.45 -15.17 -19.67
CA ALA A 309 21.52 -16.14 -19.46
C ALA A 309 22.12 -16.52 -20.81
N ILE A 310 23.45 -16.66 -20.86
CA ILE A 310 24.20 -17.08 -22.06
C ILE A 310 24.95 -18.36 -21.72
N ASN A 311 24.84 -19.38 -22.58
CA ASN A 311 25.49 -20.69 -22.44
C ASN A 311 25.27 -21.37 -21.07
N GLY A 312 24.06 -21.23 -20.52
CA GLY A 312 23.68 -21.84 -19.25
C GLY A 312 24.26 -21.17 -18.01
N ALA A 313 24.87 -19.99 -18.13
CA ALA A 313 25.28 -19.17 -17.00
C ALA A 313 24.11 -18.75 -16.11
N GLU A 314 24.40 -18.24 -14.90
CA GLU A 314 23.37 -17.72 -14.02
C GLU A 314 22.62 -16.53 -14.68
N PRO A 315 21.28 -16.47 -14.59
CA PRO A 315 20.52 -15.38 -15.17
C PRO A 315 20.85 -14.03 -14.55
N ALA A 316 21.39 -13.12 -15.36
CA ALA A 316 21.67 -11.75 -14.99
C ALA A 316 20.46 -10.85 -15.23
N GLU A 317 20.22 -9.90 -14.33
CA GLU A 317 19.08 -9.00 -14.42
C GLU A 317 19.30 -7.88 -15.45
N VAL A 318 18.32 -7.70 -16.32
CA VAL A 318 18.36 -6.71 -17.40
C VAL A 318 17.76 -5.40 -16.91
N ARG A 319 18.57 -4.34 -16.90
CA ARG A 319 18.15 -2.96 -16.57
C ARG A 319 17.68 -2.19 -17.80
N ARG A 320 18.28 -2.47 -18.95
CA ARG A 320 17.90 -1.83 -20.21
C ARG A 320 18.12 -2.78 -21.36
N ILE A 321 17.23 -2.70 -22.32
CA ILE A 321 17.32 -3.42 -23.58
C ILE A 321 17.12 -2.42 -24.71
N LYS A 322 17.94 -2.51 -25.75
CA LYS A 322 17.81 -1.71 -26.96
C LYS A 322 17.99 -2.62 -28.16
N PHE A 323 17.05 -2.54 -29.10
CA PHE A 323 17.05 -3.32 -30.32
C PHE A 323 17.73 -2.53 -31.45
N THR A 324 18.60 -3.19 -32.21
CA THR A 324 19.11 -2.74 -33.51
C THR A 324 18.60 -3.68 -34.61
N GLU A 325 19.01 -3.46 -35.87
CA GLU A 325 18.59 -4.31 -36.98
C GLU A 325 19.05 -5.77 -36.84
N ASP A 326 20.27 -5.96 -36.31
CA ASP A 326 20.98 -7.24 -36.28
C ASP A 326 21.44 -7.68 -34.88
N ALA A 327 21.13 -6.91 -33.83
CA ALA A 327 21.57 -7.20 -32.47
C ALA A 327 20.61 -6.63 -31.41
N VAL A 328 20.84 -7.08 -30.18
CA VAL A 328 20.22 -6.58 -28.97
C VAL A 328 21.30 -6.16 -27.99
N LEU A 329 21.27 -4.88 -27.60
CA LEU A 329 22.13 -4.33 -26.56
C LEU A 329 21.42 -4.46 -25.22
N VAL A 330 22.04 -5.17 -24.30
CA VAL A 330 21.49 -5.48 -22.98
C VAL A 330 22.40 -4.86 -21.91
N LEU A 331 21.87 -3.91 -21.16
CA LEU A 331 22.52 -3.35 -19.98
C LEU A 331 22.10 -4.18 -18.76
N LEU A 332 23.08 -4.71 -18.04
CA LEU A 332 22.89 -5.50 -16.84
C LEU A 332 23.09 -4.62 -15.60
N GLN A 333 22.95 -5.20 -14.41
CA GLN A 333 23.41 -4.53 -13.18
C GLN A 333 24.92 -4.25 -13.24
N GLU A 334 25.69 -5.23 -13.71
CA GLU A 334 27.13 -5.14 -13.88
C GLU A 334 27.48 -5.33 -15.36
N GLY A 335 27.88 -4.24 -16.02
CA GLY A 335 28.29 -4.25 -17.42
C GLY A 335 27.14 -4.29 -18.43
N ALA A 336 27.50 -4.58 -19.68
CA ALA A 336 26.58 -4.67 -20.80
C ALA A 336 27.03 -5.78 -21.74
N VAL A 337 26.08 -6.40 -22.44
CA VAL A 337 26.35 -7.40 -23.47
C VAL A 337 25.62 -7.05 -24.75
N GLN A 338 26.26 -7.34 -25.89
CA GLN A 338 25.65 -7.26 -27.21
C GLN A 338 25.40 -8.68 -27.71
N ILE A 339 24.15 -8.99 -28.04
CA ILE A 339 23.73 -10.31 -28.52
C ILE A 339 23.33 -10.18 -29.99
N GLY A 340 24.00 -10.89 -30.88
CA GLY A 340 23.70 -10.88 -32.32
C GLY A 340 22.44 -11.68 -32.63
N LEU A 341 21.51 -11.10 -33.40
CA LEU A 341 20.30 -11.79 -33.84
C LEU A 341 20.58 -12.62 -35.10
N PRO A 342 20.02 -13.84 -35.21
CA PRO A 342 20.15 -14.67 -36.41
C PRO A 342 19.42 -14.04 -37.60
N LYS A 343 20.10 -13.92 -38.75
CA LYS A 343 19.60 -13.20 -39.93
C LYS A 343 18.26 -13.71 -40.46
N GLU A 344 18.00 -15.01 -40.38
CA GLU A 344 16.81 -15.64 -40.96
C GLU A 344 15.51 -15.35 -40.17
N ASP A 345 15.58 -14.98 -38.89
CA ASP A 345 14.40 -14.78 -38.02
C ASP A 345 14.47 -13.52 -37.13
N SER A 346 15.37 -12.58 -37.46
CA SER A 346 15.67 -11.41 -36.62
C SER A 346 14.43 -10.59 -36.25
N ALA A 347 13.52 -10.34 -37.21
CA ALA A 347 12.35 -9.49 -36.97
C ALA A 347 11.31 -10.14 -36.04
N SER A 348 11.01 -11.42 -36.23
CA SER A 348 10.08 -12.18 -35.39
C SER A 348 10.63 -12.33 -33.98
N LEU A 349 11.92 -12.67 -33.86
CA LEU A 349 12.61 -12.80 -32.58
C LEU A 349 12.66 -11.47 -31.82
N ALA A 350 12.98 -10.36 -32.50
CA ALA A 350 12.95 -9.03 -31.89
C ALA A 350 11.55 -8.69 -31.37
N SER A 351 10.48 -9.01 -32.11
CA SER A 351 9.09 -8.79 -31.66
C SER A 351 8.75 -9.60 -30.40
N ARG A 352 9.16 -10.87 -30.36
CA ARG A 352 8.99 -11.74 -29.17
C ARG A 352 9.77 -11.22 -27.96
N LEU A 353 11.01 -10.78 -28.17
CA LEU A 353 11.85 -10.20 -27.13
C LEU A 353 11.31 -8.87 -26.61
N LYS A 354 10.77 -8.01 -27.49
CA LYS A 354 10.07 -6.76 -27.07
C LYS A 354 8.85 -7.07 -26.20
N THR A 355 8.06 -8.07 -26.59
CA THR A 355 6.92 -8.53 -25.79
C THR A 355 7.38 -9.02 -24.42
N LEU A 356 8.44 -9.83 -24.39
CA LEU A 356 9.00 -10.36 -23.14
C LEU A 356 9.60 -9.25 -22.26
N ALA A 357 10.27 -8.26 -22.85
CA ALA A 357 10.79 -7.09 -22.15
C ALA A 357 9.66 -6.26 -21.53
N ALA A 358 8.55 -6.07 -22.25
CA ALA A 358 7.37 -5.37 -21.75
C ALA A 358 6.74 -6.10 -20.54
N ILE A 359 6.72 -7.44 -20.54
CA ILE A 359 6.30 -8.23 -19.37
C ILE A 359 7.17 -7.87 -18.14
N GLY A 360 8.49 -7.80 -18.33
CA GLY A 360 9.46 -7.37 -17.31
C GLY A 360 9.49 -5.86 -17.01
N GLY A 361 8.58 -5.07 -17.58
CA GLY A 361 8.48 -3.63 -17.34
C GLY A 361 9.45 -2.75 -18.14
N LEU A 362 10.19 -3.34 -19.09
CA LEU A 362 11.11 -2.64 -19.98
C LEU A 362 10.39 -2.26 -21.27
N LEU A 363 10.06 -0.98 -21.39
CA LEU A 363 9.38 -0.42 -22.55
C LEU A 363 10.36 0.23 -23.53
N ASP A 364 10.02 0.16 -24.82
CA ASP A 364 10.72 0.87 -25.88
C ASP A 364 10.63 2.39 -25.66
N ALA A 365 11.70 3.10 -26.03
CA ALA A 365 11.81 4.53 -25.71
C ALA A 365 10.80 5.41 -26.45
N GLU A 366 10.31 4.92 -27.59
CA GLU A 366 9.25 5.55 -28.39
C GLU A 366 7.92 5.62 -27.63
N LEU A 367 7.71 4.75 -26.63
CA LEU A 367 6.51 4.77 -25.80
C LEU A 367 6.51 5.85 -24.71
N LYS A 368 7.63 6.55 -24.51
CA LYS A 368 7.75 7.61 -23.48
C LYS A 368 6.56 8.59 -23.49
N PRO A 369 6.16 9.20 -24.63
CA PRO A 369 5.09 10.19 -24.62
C PRO A 369 3.76 9.60 -24.15
N PHE A 370 3.43 8.38 -24.61
CA PHE A 370 2.21 7.67 -24.22
C PHE A 370 2.20 7.30 -22.73
N VAL A 371 3.30 6.75 -22.24
CA VAL A 371 3.45 6.38 -20.82
C VAL A 371 3.32 7.61 -19.92
N MET A 372 3.96 8.71 -20.30
CA MET A 372 3.90 9.98 -19.57
C MET A 372 2.48 10.56 -19.54
N GLN A 373 1.79 10.55 -20.68
CA GLN A 373 0.40 11.03 -20.77
C GLN A 373 -0.55 10.18 -19.91
N LEU A 374 -0.40 8.85 -19.96
CA LEU A 374 -1.17 7.93 -19.13
C LEU A 374 -0.82 8.05 -17.65
N GLY A 375 0.44 8.29 -17.32
CA GLY A 375 0.88 8.58 -15.95
C GLY A 375 0.23 9.86 -15.42
N PHE A 376 0.17 10.92 -16.22
CA PHE A 376 -0.56 12.13 -15.83
C PHE A 376 -2.07 11.86 -15.66
N ALA A 377 -2.67 11.08 -16.55
CA ALA A 377 -4.07 10.67 -16.43
C ALA A 377 -4.34 9.86 -15.14
N TYR A 378 -3.42 8.96 -14.80
CA TYR A 378 -3.47 8.17 -13.58
C TYR A 378 -3.43 9.06 -12.33
N LEU A 379 -2.58 10.08 -12.31
CA LEU A 379 -2.45 11.00 -11.19
C LEU A 379 -3.67 11.89 -11.03
N PHE A 380 -4.19 12.45 -12.14
CA PHE A 380 -5.07 13.61 -12.04
C PHE A 380 -6.39 13.59 -12.82
N GLN A 381 -6.66 12.59 -13.68
CA GLN A 381 -7.92 12.60 -14.45
C GLN A 381 -9.12 11.96 -13.71
N GLN A 382 -8.92 11.44 -12.50
CA GLN A 382 -10.03 10.97 -11.69
C GLN A 382 -10.47 12.06 -10.71
N PRO A 383 -11.76 12.48 -10.73
CA PRO A 383 -12.25 13.51 -9.84
C PRO A 383 -12.22 13.02 -8.38
N GLY A 384 -12.10 13.97 -7.45
CA GLY A 384 -12.02 13.68 -6.02
C GLY A 384 -10.60 13.36 -5.56
N ARG A 385 -10.41 12.27 -4.83
CA ARG A 385 -9.10 11.91 -4.27
C ARG A 385 -8.17 11.32 -5.34
N ALA A 386 -6.87 11.62 -5.24
CA ALA A 386 -5.85 10.96 -6.05
C ALA A 386 -5.93 9.43 -5.89
N VAL A 387 -5.79 8.71 -7.00
CA VAL A 387 -5.92 7.25 -7.04
C VAL A 387 -4.75 6.57 -6.37
N ASP A 388 -3.53 7.09 -6.57
CA ASP A 388 -2.35 6.59 -5.88
C ASP A 388 -2.35 7.02 -4.40
N PRO A 389 -2.20 6.08 -3.44
CA PRO A 389 -2.21 6.40 -2.02
C PRO A 389 -1.06 7.31 -1.56
N ALA A 390 0.13 7.20 -2.17
CA ALA A 390 1.27 8.02 -1.80
C ALA A 390 1.12 9.44 -2.36
N VAL A 391 0.63 9.58 -3.59
CA VAL A 391 0.25 10.88 -4.17
C VAL A 391 -0.84 11.54 -3.32
N HIS A 392 -1.89 10.79 -2.96
CA HIS A 392 -2.95 11.28 -2.08
C HIS A 392 -2.37 11.78 -0.74
N PHE A 393 -1.44 11.03 -0.15
CA PHE A 393 -0.75 11.41 1.08
C PHE A 393 0.01 12.73 0.93
N HIS A 394 0.80 12.91 -0.12
CA HIS A 394 1.58 14.15 -0.30
C HIS A 394 0.69 15.37 -0.54
N LEU A 395 -0.34 15.26 -1.39
CA LEU A 395 -1.31 16.33 -1.64
C LEU A 395 -2.11 16.69 -0.36
N LEU A 396 -2.51 15.70 0.44
CA LEU A 396 -3.21 15.91 1.72
C LEU A 396 -2.37 16.66 2.76
N ASN A 397 -1.05 16.61 2.60
CA ASN A 397 -0.07 17.33 3.41
C ASN A 397 0.41 18.64 2.75
N GLY A 398 -0.25 19.10 1.68
CA GLY A 398 0.01 20.42 1.09
C GLY A 398 1.16 20.48 0.08
N ALA A 399 1.67 19.32 -0.34
CA ALA A 399 2.64 19.26 -1.42
C ALA A 399 1.98 19.62 -2.75
N ASP A 400 2.72 20.30 -3.62
CA ASP A 400 2.30 20.63 -4.97
C ASP A 400 2.97 19.70 -5.98
N PHE A 401 2.27 19.37 -7.06
CA PHE A 401 2.83 18.52 -8.10
C PHE A 401 3.94 19.29 -8.84
N LEU A 402 5.11 18.65 -8.95
CA LEU A 402 6.28 19.28 -9.55
C LEU A 402 6.56 18.71 -10.94
N CYS A 403 6.74 17.39 -11.02
CA CYS A 403 7.11 16.74 -12.27
C CYS A 403 6.75 15.25 -12.25
N LEU A 404 6.57 14.70 -13.45
CA LEU A 404 6.49 13.26 -13.68
C LEU A 404 7.77 12.82 -14.39
N HIS A 405 8.40 11.76 -13.89
CA HIS A 405 9.65 11.22 -14.39
C HIS A 405 9.42 9.83 -14.96
N TRP A 406 9.93 9.62 -16.17
CA TRP A 406 9.94 8.31 -16.81
C TRP A 406 11.30 7.65 -16.64
N ARG A 407 11.30 6.36 -16.26
CA ARG A 407 12.49 5.57 -15.94
C ARG A 407 13.36 6.17 -14.84
N ALA A 408 12.72 6.75 -13.84
CA ALA A 408 13.38 7.23 -12.64
C ALA A 408 13.65 6.10 -11.64
N ASP A 409 12.76 5.11 -11.55
CA ASP A 409 12.96 3.89 -10.75
C ASP A 409 13.32 2.71 -11.66
N GLU A 410 14.61 2.49 -11.90
CA GLU A 410 15.09 1.33 -12.67
C GLU A 410 15.31 0.08 -11.81
N SER A 411 14.84 0.08 -10.56
CA SER A 411 14.81 -1.16 -9.77
C SER A 411 13.89 -2.19 -10.43
N PRO A 412 14.13 -3.49 -10.20
CA PRO A 412 13.27 -4.56 -10.73
C PRO A 412 11.81 -4.35 -10.36
N GLN A 413 11.57 -3.93 -9.12
CA GLN A 413 10.23 -3.64 -8.62
C GLN A 413 9.62 -2.40 -9.30
N GLY A 414 10.37 -1.30 -9.44
CA GLY A 414 9.91 -0.07 -10.09
C GLY A 414 9.50 -0.28 -11.54
N LEU A 415 10.30 -1.05 -12.29
CA LEU A 415 10.00 -1.46 -13.66
C LEU A 415 8.75 -2.36 -13.71
N ALA A 416 8.69 -3.38 -12.86
CA ALA A 416 7.59 -4.34 -12.83
C ALA A 416 6.23 -3.67 -12.56
N GLU A 417 6.18 -2.75 -11.60
CA GLU A 417 4.94 -2.17 -11.07
C GLU A 417 4.50 -0.87 -11.75
N SER A 418 5.44 -0.15 -12.38
CA SER A 418 5.19 1.20 -12.88
C SER A 418 5.97 1.59 -14.14
N PHE A 419 6.71 0.66 -14.75
CA PHE A 419 7.63 0.97 -15.86
C PHE A 419 8.70 2.02 -15.49
N GLY A 420 9.04 2.09 -14.19
CA GLY A 420 9.96 3.06 -13.62
C GLY A 420 9.40 4.48 -13.50
N MET A 421 8.08 4.65 -13.49
CA MET A 421 7.42 5.95 -13.35
C MET A 421 7.47 6.47 -11.91
N VAL A 422 7.86 7.72 -11.77
CA VAL A 422 8.03 8.39 -10.46
C VAL A 422 7.50 9.81 -10.57
N ALA A 423 6.80 10.30 -9.55
CA ALA A 423 6.36 11.69 -9.48
C ALA A 423 7.14 12.45 -8.39
N SER A 424 7.34 13.74 -8.60
CA SER A 424 7.91 14.65 -7.61
C SER A 424 6.84 15.62 -7.11
N PHE A 425 6.85 15.89 -5.81
CA PHE A 425 5.97 16.86 -5.15
C PHE A 425 6.78 17.82 -4.29
N ARG A 426 6.50 19.11 -4.35
CA ARG A 426 7.24 20.16 -3.65
C ARG A 426 6.46 20.73 -2.47
N TYR A 427 7.12 20.81 -1.33
CA TYR A 427 6.64 21.46 -0.11
C TYR A 427 7.14 22.90 -0.05
N GLN A 428 6.22 23.86 -0.25
CA GLN A 428 6.50 25.29 -0.13
C GLN A 428 5.89 25.79 1.17
N GLU A 429 6.74 26.24 2.09
CA GLU A 429 6.39 26.55 3.48
C GLU A 429 5.12 27.43 3.59
N ASP A 430 5.08 28.52 2.83
CA ASP A 430 3.99 29.51 2.91
C ASP A 430 2.66 29.05 2.28
N GLN A 431 2.64 27.93 1.54
CA GLN A 431 1.45 27.47 0.80
C GLN A 431 0.93 26.10 1.23
N GLU A 432 1.66 25.37 2.07
CA GLU A 432 1.30 24.00 2.48
C GLU A 432 -0.11 23.92 3.09
N GLU A 433 -0.42 24.79 4.05
CA GLU A 433 -1.73 24.76 4.73
C GLU A 433 -2.88 25.08 3.77
N GLN A 434 -2.70 26.11 2.93
CA GLN A 434 -3.68 26.50 1.93
C GLN A 434 -3.92 25.39 0.90
N ARG A 435 -2.87 24.75 0.39
CA ARG A 435 -2.96 23.64 -0.56
C ARG A 435 -3.59 22.41 0.07
N ALA A 436 -3.20 22.07 1.29
CA ALA A 436 -3.78 20.96 2.02
C ALA A 436 -5.29 21.16 2.25
N HIS A 437 -5.71 22.39 2.56
CA HIS A 437 -7.12 22.74 2.66
C HIS A 437 -7.83 22.64 1.30
N ALA A 438 -7.26 23.23 0.24
CA ALA A 438 -7.81 23.20 -1.11
C ALA A 438 -8.02 21.76 -1.62
N TYR A 439 -7.04 20.87 -1.40
CA TYR A 439 -7.16 19.46 -1.78
C TYR A 439 -8.19 18.68 -0.95
N ARG A 440 -8.37 19.00 0.34
CA ARG A 440 -9.42 18.35 1.15
C ARG A 440 -10.83 18.69 0.66
N GLU A 441 -11.03 19.93 0.23
CA GLU A 441 -12.33 20.42 -0.23
C GLU A 441 -12.61 20.05 -1.70
N GLY A 442 -11.64 20.28 -2.58
CA GLY A 442 -11.82 20.14 -4.04
C GLY A 442 -11.15 18.93 -4.66
N GLY A 443 -10.38 18.14 -3.90
CA GLY A 443 -9.64 17.00 -4.41
C GLY A 443 -8.59 17.40 -5.46
N VAL A 444 -8.34 16.49 -6.39
CA VAL A 444 -7.39 16.66 -7.50
C VAL A 444 -7.68 17.90 -8.36
N ASP A 445 -8.96 18.26 -8.55
CA ASP A 445 -9.36 19.42 -9.36
C ASP A 445 -8.92 20.76 -8.75
N ALA A 446 -8.58 20.78 -7.44
CA ALA A 446 -8.04 21.95 -6.78
C ALA A 446 -6.52 22.10 -6.94
N VAL A 447 -5.83 21.03 -7.38
CA VAL A 447 -4.37 20.99 -7.55
C VAL A 447 -3.96 21.37 -8.98
N LEU A 448 -4.84 21.16 -9.96
CA LEU A 448 -4.60 21.45 -11.38
C LEU A 448 -4.98 22.87 -11.83
N ARG A 449 -5.53 23.71 -10.93
CA ARG A 449 -5.88 25.10 -11.22
C ARG A 449 -4.71 26.01 -10.91
#